data_AF-A0A3G5FKN7-F1
#
_entry.id   AF-A0A3G5FKN7-F1
#
_cell.length_a   1.000
_cell.length_b   1.000
_cell.length_c   1.000
_cell.angle_alpha   90.00
_cell.angle_beta   90.00
_cell.angle_gamma   90.00
#
_symmetry.space_group_name_H-M   'P 1'
#
loop_
_entity.id
_entity.type
_entity.pdbx_description
1 polymer ?
#
loop_
_entity_poly.entity_id
_entity_poly.type
_entity_poly.pdbx_seq_one_letter_code
_entity_poly.pdbx_strand_id
1 'polypeptide(L)' 'MKSNLFLGQLKVNGRNVDWLVNQMQNHGRYISKSTIYKKLRGDSEFTAGEIKTISEIMNFSEKEMYDIFFEELVS' A
#
# COMPACT_ATOMS: atom_id res chain seq x y z
N MET A 1 9.62 -3.10 2.60
CA MET A 1 8.70 -2.69 1.49
C MET A 1 9.34 -1.59 0.65
N LYS A 2 9.03 -1.50 -0.64
CA LYS A 2 9.49 -0.44 -1.54
C LYS A 2 8.55 0.77 -1.50
N SER A 3 8.60 1.56 -0.42
CA SER A 3 7.67 2.69 -0.19
C SER A 3 7.68 3.75 -1.30
N ASN A 4 8.85 4.05 -1.85
CA ASN A 4 8.98 4.98 -2.99
C ASN A 4 8.27 4.48 -4.25
N LEU A 5 8.32 3.16 -4.51
CA LEU A 5 7.64 2.57 -5.66
C LEU A 5 6.12 2.66 -5.48
N PHE A 6 5.63 2.31 -4.28
CA PHE A 6 4.20 2.43 -3.96
C PHE A 6 3.68 3.86 -4.10
N LEU A 7 4.41 4.84 -3.56
CA LEU A 7 4.05 6.26 -3.68
C LEU A 7 4.13 6.75 -5.14
N GLY A 8 5.08 6.25 -5.92
CA GLY A 8 5.17 6.51 -7.35
C GLY A 8 3.94 6.02 -8.11
N GLN A 9 3.48 4.80 -7.81
CA GLN A 9 2.28 4.22 -8.40
C GLN A 9 1.02 5.04 -8.08
N LEU A 10 0.85 5.50 -6.83
CA LEU A 10 -0.24 6.42 -6.49
C LEU A 10 -0.18 7.70 -7.34
N LYS A 11 0.98 8.33 -7.40
CA LYS A 11 1.17 9.63 -8.08
C LYS A 11 0.91 9.54 -9.59
N VAL A 12 1.42 8.50 -10.27
CA VAL A 12 1.20 8.29 -11.71
C VAL A 12 -0.28 8.10 -12.04
N ASN A 13 -1.05 7.52 -11.11
CA ASN A 13 -2.50 7.35 -11.24
C ASN A 13 -3.31 8.58 -10.79
N GLY A 14 -2.68 9.73 -10.49
CA GLY A 14 -3.36 10.93 -10.00
C GLY A 14 -3.95 10.78 -8.59
N ARG A 15 -3.44 9.82 -7.81
CA ARG A 15 -3.93 9.46 -6.47
C ARG A 15 -2.94 9.92 -5.40
N ASN A 16 -3.43 10.13 -4.19
CA ASN A 16 -2.63 10.46 -3.02
C ASN A 16 -3.02 9.57 -1.83
N VAL A 17 -2.36 9.78 -0.68
CA VAL A 17 -2.63 8.99 0.53
C VAL A 17 -4.05 9.22 1.06
N ASP A 18 -4.61 10.43 0.94
CA ASP A 18 -6.00 10.70 1.35
C ASP A 18 -6.99 9.89 0.53
N TRP A 19 -6.79 9.85 -0.78
CA TRP A 19 -7.56 9.01 -1.69
C TRP A 19 -7.47 7.54 -1.28
N LEU A 20 -6.26 7.04 -0.98
CA LEU A 20 -6.07 5.64 -0.56
C LEU A 20 -6.84 5.33 0.73
N VAL A 21 -6.74 6.20 1.74
CA VAL A 21 -7.46 6.03 3.02
C VAL A 21 -8.97 5.94 2.77
N ASN A 22 -9.51 6.83 1.94
CA ASN A 22 -10.94 6.80 1.59
C ASN A 22 -11.32 5.50 0.87
N GLN A 23 -10.51 5.03 -0.07
CA GLN A 23 -10.77 3.76 -0.75
C GLN A 23 -10.70 2.57 0.20
N MET A 24 -9.72 2.54 1.11
CA MET A 24 -9.63 1.48 2.11
C MET A 24 -10.87 1.43 3.00
N GLN A 25 -11.39 2.59 3.43
CA GLN A 25 -12.64 2.66 4.19
C GLN A 25 -13.84 2.15 3.38
N ASN A 26 -13.95 2.51 2.10
CA ASN A 26 -14.99 1.99 1.20
C ASN A 26 -14.92 0.46 1.01
N HIS A 27 -13.74 -0.14 1.20
CA HIS A 27 -13.52 -1.60 1.18
C HIS A 27 -13.58 -2.23 2.58
N GLY A 28 -14.14 -1.54 3.57
CA GLY A 28 -14.33 -2.06 4.93
C GLY A 28 -13.05 -2.13 5.78
N ARG A 29 -11.96 -1.50 5.33
CA ARG A 29 -10.69 -1.42 6.05
C ARG A 29 -10.46 -0.01 6.57
N TYR A 30 -10.82 0.22 7.82
CA TYR A 30 -10.62 1.50 8.49
C TYR A 30 -9.17 1.65 8.94
N ILE A 31 -8.45 2.57 8.31
CA ILE A 31 -7.08 2.93 8.65
C ILE A 31 -6.93 4.45 8.67
N SER A 32 -6.17 4.97 9.63
CA SER A 32 -5.90 6.40 9.70
C SER A 32 -4.76 6.79 8.75
N LYS A 33 -4.80 8.04 8.27
CA LYS A 33 -3.70 8.62 7.47
C LYS A 33 -2.35 8.53 8.18
N SER A 34 -2.30 8.79 9.49
CA SER A 34 -1.05 8.72 10.27
C SER A 34 -0.53 7.28 10.37
N THR A 35 -1.41 6.28 10.46
CA THR A 35 -1.03 4.86 10.41
C THR A 35 -0.44 4.50 9.04
N ILE A 36 -1.01 4.98 7.93
CA ILE A 36 -0.42 4.78 6.60
C ILE A 36 1.00 5.35 6.55
N TYR A 37 1.23 6.57 7.01
CA TYR A 37 2.57 7.16 7.00
C TYR A 37 3.57 6.44 7.91
N LYS A 38 3.14 5.95 9.08
CA LYS A 38 3.99 5.07 9.91
C LYS A 38 4.44 3.84 9.13
N LYS A 39 3.52 3.19 8.40
CA LYS A 39 3.83 2.02 7.58
C LYS A 39 4.77 2.34 6.41
N LEU A 40 4.54 3.47 5.74
CA LEU A 40 5.40 3.93 4.64
C LEU A 40 6.83 4.28 5.10
N ARG A 41 7.02 4.69 6.36
CA ARG A 41 8.33 4.94 6.97
C ARG A 41 9.00 3.68 7.51
N GLY A 42 8.29 2.56 7.57
CA GLY A 42 8.78 1.31 8.17
C GLY A 42 8.65 1.26 9.70
N ASP A 43 7.93 2.19 10.33
CA ASP A 43 7.65 2.13 11.77
C ASP A 43 6.73 0.96 12.14
N SER A 44 5.95 0.48 11.17
CA SER A 44 5.14 -0.73 11.25
C SER A 44 4.91 -1.32 9.86
N GLU A 45 4.50 -2.58 9.78
CA GLU A 45 4.27 -3.25 8.51
C GLU A 45 2.81 -3.17 8.07
N PHE A 46 2.56 -3.22 6.76
CA PHE A 46 1.22 -3.51 6.25
C PHE A 46 0.87 -4.96 6.55
N THR A 47 -0.33 -5.19 7.10
CA THR A 47 -0.85 -6.54 7.31
C THR A 47 -1.22 -7.18 5.97
N ALA A 48 -1.25 -8.51 5.90
CA ALA A 48 -1.69 -9.22 4.69
C ALA A 48 -3.09 -8.77 4.22
N GLY A 49 -3.99 -8.48 5.17
CA GLY A 49 -5.33 -7.98 4.87
C GLY A 49 -5.35 -6.56 4.27
N GLU A 50 -4.42 -5.70 4.69
CA GLU A 50 -4.26 -4.36 4.10
C GLU A 50 -3.61 -4.45 2.71
N ILE A 51 -2.56 -5.27 2.56
CA ILE A 51 -1.87 -5.50 1.29
C ILE A 51 -2.86 -6.00 0.23
N LYS A 52 -3.69 -6.99 0.59
CA LYS A 52 -4.73 -7.51 -0.31
C LYS A 52 -5.67 -6.40 -0.77
N THR A 53 -6.23 -5.63 0.17
CA THR A 53 -7.17 -4.55 -0.15
C THR A 53 -6.51 -3.44 -1.00
N ILE A 54 -5.27 -3.05 -0.70
CA ILE A 54 -4.54 -2.07 -1.50
C ILE A 54 -4.29 -2.60 -2.91
N SER A 55 -3.96 -3.87 -3.05
CA SER A 55 -3.72 -4.52 -4.35
C SER A 55 -5.00 -4.56 -5.20
N GLU A 56 -6.16 -4.81 -4.59
CA GLU A 56 -7.47 -4.73 -5.25
C GLU A 56 -7.80 -3.29 -5.71
N ILE A 57 -7.63 -2.29 -4.82
CA ILE A 57 -7.88 -0.87 -5.11
C ILE A 57 -6.99 -0.34 -6.25
N MET A 58 -5.73 -0.79 -6.26
CA MET A 58 -4.73 -0.34 -7.23
C MET A 58 -4.69 -1.23 -8.48
N ASN A 59 -5.42 -2.35 -8.48
CA ASN A 59 -5.38 -3.37 -9.53
C ASN A 59 -3.95 -3.87 -9.81
N PHE A 60 -3.18 -4.13 -8.75
CA PHE A 60 -1.84 -4.69 -8.88
C PHE A 60 -1.91 -6.17 -9.29
N SER A 61 -1.03 -6.55 -10.21
CA SER A 61 -0.71 -7.97 -10.44
C SER A 61 -0.01 -8.57 -9.20
N GLU A 62 -0.03 -9.90 -9.09
CA GLU A 62 0.71 -10.60 -8.03
C GLU A 62 2.19 -10.19 -8.00
N LYS A 63 2.81 -10.09 -9.18
CA LYS A 63 4.21 -9.68 -9.32
C LYS A 63 4.45 -8.27 -8.75
N GLU A 64 3.59 -7.30 -9.07
CA GLU A 64 3.71 -5.94 -8.55
C GLU A 64 3.47 -5.89 -7.03
N MET A 65 2.47 -6.63 -6.55
CA MET A 65 2.17 -6.74 -5.13
C MET A 65 3.38 -7.30 -4.35
N TYR A 66 3.99 -8.39 -4.85
CA TYR A 66 5.20 -8.94 -4.26
C TYR A 66 6.36 -7.94 -4.31
N ASP A 67 6.64 -7.32 -5.46
CA ASP A 67 7.72 -6.36 -5.63
C ASP A 67 7.60 -5.14 -4.70
N ILE A 68 6.38 -4.66 -4.47
CA ILE A 68 6.12 -3.49 -3.62
C ILE A 68 6.19 -3.84 -2.13
N PHE A 69 5.46 -4.88 -1.71
CA PHE A 69 5.21 -5.11 -0.29
C PHE A 69 6.20 -6.08 0.36
N PHE A 70 6.85 -6.94 -0.40
CA PHE A 70 7.77 -7.95 0.10
C PHE A 70 9.17 -7.67 -0.42
N GLU A 71 10.16 -7.71 0.47
CA GLU A 71 11.55 -7.70 0.03
C GLU A 71 11.87 -9.11 -0.49
N GLU A 72 12.49 -9.19 -1.67
CA GLU A 72 13.06 -10.47 -2.11
C GLU A 72 14.00 -10.95 -1.01
N LEU A 73 13.77 -12.17 -0.51
CA LEU A 73 14.71 -12.82 0.39
C LEU A 73 16.02 -12.99 -0.40
N VAL A 74 16.94 -12.05 -0.25
CA VAL A 74 18.31 -12.22 -0.72
C VAL A 74 18.88 -13.34 0.14
N SER A 75 18.99 -14.53 -0.45
CA SER A 75 19.68 -15.68 0.13
C SER A 75 21.19 -15.47 0.07
#